data_AF-A0A8C3A6T8-F1
#
_entry.id   AF-A0A8C3A6T8-F1
#
_cell.length_a   1.000
_cell.length_b   1.000
_cell.length_c   1.000
_cell.angle_alpha   90.00
_cell.angle_beta   90.00
_cell.angle_gamma   90.00
#
_symmetry.space_group_name_H-M   'P 1'
#
loop_
_entity.id
_entity.type
_entity.pdbx_description
1 polymer ?
#
loop_
_entity_poly.entity_id
_entity_poly.type
_entity_poly.pdbx_seq_one_letter_code
_entity_poly.pdbx_strand_id
1 'polypeptide(L)'
;INKCHLMVCLPRLSRVAVCGGTHGNELSGVYLVRELLKVKKGVMEKEEEQEEEEPLSVLKVLSNPRAMQQCRRYVDTDLNRCFTHATLNGLTSGTVPYEMIRSRELNAMLGPKGRSGAVDLVCDLHNTTANMGLCLIAYSDCDWICTFILKSPIKNHIPSILWESMASVTMEIGPQPHGVARSTVYTAMKAGVQHMLDWVCFFNSGTLFEGESVDVFTMIKHIDYPRDSETRNITAAVHPHLQDRDFCPLHPEDPLFQTFSGETLRYKGNEPLYPFFINECAYYEKGIFFKFIIHLYICKHIS
;
A
#
# COMPACT_ATOMS: atom_id res chain seq x y z
N ILE A 1 19.97 6.74 -35.46
CA ILE A 1 18.73 5.93 -35.28
C ILE A 1 17.80 6.78 -34.43
N ASN A 2 16.62 7.14 -34.94
CA ASN A 2 15.72 8.05 -34.24
C ASN A 2 15.16 7.36 -32.99
N LYS A 3 15.36 7.94 -31.81
CA LYS A 3 14.53 7.63 -30.64
C LYS A 3 13.16 8.25 -30.89
N CYS A 4 12.22 7.46 -31.41
CA CYS A 4 10.82 7.82 -31.35
C CYS A 4 10.40 7.77 -29.88
N HIS A 5 10.40 8.93 -29.21
CA HIS A 5 9.75 9.09 -27.93
C HIS A 5 8.25 8.90 -28.16
N LEU A 6 7.70 7.76 -27.73
CA LEU A 6 6.25 7.60 -27.65
C LEU A 6 5.78 8.51 -26.53
N MET A 7 5.17 9.63 -26.89
CA MET A 7 4.49 10.53 -25.96
C MET A 7 3.15 9.88 -25.58
N VAL A 8 3.03 9.42 -24.34
CA VAL A 8 1.83 8.70 -23.88
C VAL A 8 0.85 9.68 -23.24
N CYS A 9 -0.04 10.25 -24.04
CA CYS A 9 -1.15 11.08 -23.53
C CYS A 9 -2.11 10.23 -22.69
N LEU A 10 -2.14 10.50 -21.39
CA LEU A 10 -3.01 9.86 -20.41
C LEU A 10 -4.12 10.84 -19.97
N PRO A 11 -5.32 10.37 -19.64
CA PRO A 11 -6.41 11.24 -19.20
C PRO A 11 -6.10 11.88 -17.85
N ARG A 12 -6.59 13.12 -17.63
CA ARG A 12 -6.52 13.81 -16.33
C ARG A 12 -7.17 12.94 -15.23
N LEU A 13 -6.60 12.97 -14.04
CA LEU A 13 -7.11 12.33 -12.83
C LEU A 13 -7.99 13.33 -12.08
N SER A 14 -9.27 13.40 -12.41
CA SER A 14 -10.21 14.40 -11.83
C SER A 14 -10.78 13.97 -10.48
N ARG A 15 -10.84 12.66 -10.20
CA ARG A 15 -11.41 12.06 -8.98
C ARG A 15 -10.36 11.17 -8.29
N VAL A 16 -9.82 11.66 -7.18
CA VAL A 16 -8.85 10.94 -6.35
C VAL A 16 -9.49 10.59 -5.01
N ALA A 17 -9.20 9.41 -4.48
CA ALA A 17 -9.61 9.02 -3.13
C ALA A 17 -8.40 8.79 -2.22
N VAL A 18 -8.41 9.39 -1.03
CA VAL A 18 -7.50 9.05 0.07
C VAL A 18 -8.29 8.22 1.09
N CYS A 19 -7.93 6.95 1.18
CA CYS A 19 -8.58 5.92 1.98
C CYS A 19 -7.74 5.62 3.21
N GLY A 20 -8.36 5.49 4.38
CA GLY A 20 -7.64 5.27 5.64
C GLY A 20 -8.43 4.39 6.59
N GLY A 21 -7.73 3.54 7.33
CA GLY A 21 -8.37 2.58 8.21
C GLY A 21 -9.07 1.46 7.45
N THR A 22 -8.51 0.98 6.33
CA THR A 22 -8.91 -0.29 5.71
C THR A 22 -8.69 -1.44 6.68
N HIS A 23 -7.61 -1.38 7.45
CA HIS A 23 -7.46 -2.08 8.71
C HIS A 23 -7.62 -1.10 9.88
N GLY A 24 -8.48 -1.41 10.85
CA GLY A 24 -8.91 -0.47 11.88
C GLY A 24 -7.87 -0.14 12.96
N ASN A 25 -6.78 -0.88 13.04
CA ASN A 25 -5.67 -0.73 13.99
C ASN A 25 -4.42 -0.08 13.37
N GLU A 26 -4.43 0.25 12.08
CA GLU A 26 -3.33 0.92 11.36
C GLU A 26 -3.50 2.44 11.47
N LEU A 27 -3.08 3.00 12.61
CA LEU A 27 -3.60 4.28 13.10
C LEU A 27 -3.17 5.54 12.32
N SER A 28 -2.06 5.53 11.58
CA SER A 28 -1.62 6.73 10.86
C SER A 28 -2.62 7.14 9.77
N GLY A 29 -3.09 6.17 8.97
CA GLY A 29 -4.11 6.42 7.94
C GLY A 29 -5.46 6.82 8.54
N VAL A 30 -5.85 6.18 9.64
CA VAL A 30 -7.08 6.49 10.41
C VAL A 30 -7.09 7.95 10.85
N TYR A 31 -6.03 8.42 11.50
CA TYR A 31 -5.97 9.80 11.99
C TYR A 31 -5.76 10.81 10.87
N LEU A 32 -4.97 10.50 9.84
CA LEU A 32 -4.73 11.43 8.73
C LEU A 32 -6.04 11.73 7.98
N VAL A 33 -6.83 10.71 7.64
CA VAL A 33 -8.13 10.92 6.99
C VAL A 33 -9.11 11.66 7.90
N ARG A 34 -9.10 11.41 9.22
CA ARG A 34 -9.90 12.17 10.19
C ARG A 34 -9.53 13.66 10.21
N GLU A 35 -8.24 14.02 10.18
CA GLU A 35 -7.83 15.42 10.12
C GLU A 35 -8.20 16.07 8.77
N LEU A 36 -8.00 15.38 7.64
CA LEU A 36 -8.40 15.88 6.32
C LEU A 36 -9.92 16.12 6.21
N LEU A 37 -10.74 15.34 6.92
CA LEU A 37 -12.19 15.54 7.03
C LEU A 37 -12.57 16.74 7.92
N LYS A 38 -11.74 17.13 8.89
CA LYS A 38 -11.96 18.36 9.68
C LYS A 38 -11.67 19.62 8.87
N VAL A 39 -10.56 19.66 8.14
CA VAL A 39 -10.14 20.85 7.38
C VAL A 39 -11.23 21.30 6.40
N LYS A 40 -11.90 20.36 5.72
CA LYS A 40 -13.01 20.68 4.79
C LYS A 40 -14.20 21.41 5.47
N LYS A 41 -14.39 21.28 6.79
CA LYS A 41 -15.42 22.03 7.53
C LYS A 41 -15.04 23.47 7.86
N GLY A 42 -13.75 23.83 7.80
CA GLY A 42 -13.27 25.20 8.10
C GLY A 42 -13.08 26.08 6.86
N VAL A 43 -13.07 25.51 5.65
CA VAL A 43 -12.85 26.25 4.39
C VAL A 43 -14.15 26.63 3.68
N MET A 44 -15.31 26.08 4.09
CA MET A 44 -16.63 26.45 3.54
C MET A 44 -17.06 27.92 3.78
N GLU A 45 -16.23 28.75 4.41
CA GLU A 45 -16.46 30.18 4.60
C GLU A 45 -15.73 31.08 3.60
N LYS A 46 -14.79 30.54 2.79
CA LYS A 46 -14.00 31.33 1.82
C LYS A 46 -13.56 30.49 0.61
N GLU A 47 -14.23 30.69 -0.52
CA GLU A 47 -13.66 30.65 -1.88
C GLU A 47 -14.79 30.96 -2.89
N GLU A 48 -14.95 32.24 -3.21
CA GLU A 48 -15.62 32.72 -4.43
C GLU A 48 -14.54 33.05 -5.48
N GLU A 49 -14.89 32.92 -6.76
CA GLU A 49 -14.18 33.46 -7.93
C GLU A 49 -12.76 32.92 -8.25
N GLN A 50 -12.75 31.78 -8.96
CA GLN A 50 -11.93 31.61 -10.17
C GLN A 50 -12.51 30.49 -11.07
N GLU A 51 -12.89 30.83 -12.30
CA GLU A 51 -13.36 29.89 -13.33
C GLU A 51 -12.21 29.38 -14.22
N GLU A 52 -12.49 28.35 -15.03
CA GLU A 52 -11.66 27.74 -16.09
C GLU A 52 -10.74 26.53 -15.79
N GLU A 53 -10.84 25.86 -14.64
CA GLU A 53 -10.53 24.40 -14.57
C GLU A 53 -11.51 23.66 -13.62
N GLU A 54 -11.91 22.42 -13.96
CA GLU A 54 -12.61 21.56 -13.00
C GLU A 54 -11.66 21.20 -11.84
N PRO A 55 -11.99 21.57 -10.59
CA PRO A 55 -11.08 21.39 -9.46
C PRO A 55 -10.93 19.90 -9.09
N LEU A 56 -9.70 19.51 -8.75
CA LEU A 56 -9.35 18.14 -8.34
C LEU A 56 -10.24 17.65 -7.18
N SER A 57 -11.10 16.67 -7.46
CA SER A 57 -12.04 16.13 -6.47
C SER A 57 -11.38 15.08 -5.59
N VAL A 58 -10.83 15.51 -4.46
CA VAL A 58 -10.20 14.62 -3.45
C VAL A 58 -11.25 14.14 -2.43
N LEU A 59 -11.72 12.91 -2.62
CA LEU A 59 -12.53 12.14 -1.68
C LEU A 59 -11.67 11.70 -0.48
N LYS A 60 -12.24 11.75 0.73
CA LYS A 60 -11.59 11.29 1.97
C LYS A 60 -12.46 10.22 2.60
N VAL A 61 -11.95 8.99 2.69
CA VAL A 61 -12.76 7.81 3.02
C VAL A 61 -12.19 7.06 4.22
N LEU A 62 -13.02 6.89 5.24
CA LEU A 62 -12.75 5.99 6.36
C LEU A 62 -13.25 4.59 5.98
N SER A 63 -12.32 3.69 5.64
CA SER A 63 -12.62 2.43 4.95
C SER A 63 -13.35 1.43 5.82
N ASN A 64 -12.92 1.17 7.07
CA ASN A 64 -13.56 0.20 7.96
C ASN A 64 -14.01 0.79 9.33
N PRO A 65 -15.17 1.51 9.38
CA PRO A 65 -15.68 2.16 10.59
C PRO A 65 -15.76 1.27 11.84
N ARG A 66 -16.28 0.03 11.71
CA ARG A 66 -16.45 -0.87 12.87
C ARG A 66 -15.12 -1.39 13.40
N ALA A 67 -14.19 -1.77 12.53
CA ALA A 67 -12.86 -2.22 12.96
C ALA A 67 -12.08 -1.08 13.64
N MET A 68 -12.16 0.15 13.10
CA MET A 68 -11.56 1.34 13.72
C MET A 68 -12.14 1.64 15.11
N GLN A 69 -13.46 1.49 15.30
CA GLN A 69 -14.09 1.71 16.60
C GLN A 69 -13.58 0.73 17.67
N GLN A 70 -13.21 -0.49 17.26
CA GLN A 70 -12.68 -1.53 18.15
C GLN A 70 -11.15 -1.54 18.23
N CYS A 71 -10.46 -0.67 17.45
CA CYS A 71 -9.01 -0.71 17.24
C CYS A 71 -8.49 -2.12 16.87
N ARG A 72 -9.20 -2.79 15.95
CA ARG A 72 -8.86 -4.12 15.42
C ARG A 72 -8.56 -4.05 13.92
N ARG A 73 -7.86 -5.06 13.39
CA ARG A 73 -7.59 -5.18 11.95
C ARG A 73 -8.89 -5.21 11.15
N TYR A 74 -9.79 -6.11 11.52
CA TYR A 74 -11.14 -6.27 10.96
C TYR A 74 -12.11 -6.77 12.03
N VAL A 75 -13.39 -6.88 11.69
CA VAL A 75 -14.43 -7.48 12.55
C VAL A 75 -14.62 -8.96 12.22
N ASP A 76 -14.99 -9.28 10.98
CA ASP A 76 -15.31 -10.66 10.57
C ASP A 76 -14.26 -11.25 9.60
N THR A 77 -13.75 -10.45 8.65
CA THR A 77 -12.73 -10.90 7.68
C THR A 77 -11.92 -9.72 7.14
N ASP A 78 -10.73 -9.98 6.56
CA ASP A 78 -9.84 -8.92 6.07
C ASP A 78 -10.47 -8.14 4.89
N LEU A 79 -10.79 -6.85 5.11
CA LEU A 79 -11.41 -5.98 4.11
C LEU A 79 -10.58 -5.88 2.82
N ASN A 80 -9.25 -5.88 2.93
CA ASN A 80 -8.34 -5.86 1.80
C ASN A 80 -8.24 -7.22 1.07
N ARG A 81 -9.16 -8.16 1.34
CA ARG A 81 -9.41 -9.38 0.55
C ARG A 81 -10.83 -9.43 -0.03
N CYS A 82 -11.69 -8.47 0.30
CA CYS A 82 -13.12 -8.47 -0.05
C CYS A 82 -13.46 -7.78 -1.39
N PHE A 83 -12.47 -7.45 -2.24
CA PHE A 83 -12.65 -6.71 -3.49
C PHE A 83 -12.53 -7.56 -4.77
N THR A 84 -12.77 -8.87 -4.68
CA THR A 84 -12.87 -9.73 -5.87
C THR A 84 -14.18 -9.47 -6.62
N HIS A 85 -14.22 -9.69 -7.94
CA HIS A 85 -15.49 -9.57 -8.70
C HIS A 85 -16.57 -10.53 -8.17
N ALA A 86 -16.19 -11.71 -7.68
CA ALA A 86 -17.10 -12.66 -7.06
C ALA A 86 -17.70 -12.12 -5.74
N THR A 87 -16.91 -11.47 -4.89
CA THR A 87 -17.39 -10.83 -3.66
C THR A 87 -18.32 -9.65 -3.96
N LEU A 88 -17.92 -8.79 -4.90
CA LEU A 88 -18.64 -7.55 -5.21
C LEU A 88 -19.98 -7.81 -5.91
N ASN A 89 -20.03 -8.76 -6.85
CA ASN A 89 -21.22 -9.08 -7.64
C ASN A 89 -22.01 -10.30 -7.12
N GLY A 90 -21.47 -11.05 -6.16
CA GLY A 90 -22.08 -12.30 -5.66
C GLY A 90 -23.34 -12.05 -4.85
N LEU A 91 -24.33 -12.94 -5.03
CA LEU A 91 -25.59 -12.96 -4.30
C LEU A 91 -25.34 -13.10 -2.78
N THR A 92 -26.08 -12.32 -1.99
CA THR A 92 -26.08 -12.44 -0.53
C THR A 92 -27.04 -13.54 -0.10
N SER A 93 -26.51 -14.69 0.31
CA SER A 93 -27.26 -15.77 0.96
C SER A 93 -26.67 -16.05 2.34
N GLY A 94 -27.54 -16.19 3.35
CA GLY A 94 -27.12 -16.34 4.76
C GLY A 94 -26.50 -15.08 5.38
N THR A 95 -25.86 -15.26 6.54
CA THR A 95 -25.15 -14.18 7.24
C THR A 95 -23.85 -13.84 6.52
N VAL A 96 -23.78 -12.65 5.93
CA VAL A 96 -22.60 -12.19 5.18
C VAL A 96 -21.65 -11.43 6.12
N PRO A 97 -20.33 -11.71 6.11
CA PRO A 97 -19.33 -10.94 6.85
C PRO A 97 -19.44 -9.44 6.59
N TYR A 98 -19.36 -8.63 7.64
CA TYR A 98 -19.53 -7.18 7.54
C TYR A 98 -18.53 -6.53 6.57
N GLU A 99 -17.28 -6.98 6.51
CA GLU A 99 -16.32 -6.47 5.52
C GLU A 99 -16.70 -6.76 4.05
N MET A 100 -17.44 -7.83 3.77
CA MET A 100 -17.99 -8.10 2.42
C MET A 100 -19.20 -7.23 2.09
N ILE A 101 -19.93 -6.73 3.09
CA ILE A 101 -20.96 -5.70 2.91
C ILE A 101 -20.26 -4.36 2.67
N ARG A 102 -19.26 -4.04 3.50
CA ARG A 102 -18.49 -2.79 3.42
C ARG A 102 -17.72 -2.65 2.12
N SER A 103 -17.17 -3.73 1.55
CA SER A 103 -16.50 -3.66 0.24
C SER A 103 -17.46 -3.32 -0.91
N ARG A 104 -18.73 -3.74 -0.83
CA ARG A 104 -19.78 -3.34 -1.78
C ARG A 104 -20.15 -1.86 -1.64
N GLU A 105 -20.29 -1.36 -0.40
CA GLU A 105 -20.50 0.08 -0.14
C GLU A 105 -19.35 0.92 -0.69
N LEU A 106 -18.11 0.52 -0.44
CA LEU A 106 -16.91 1.19 -0.97
C LEU A 106 -16.85 1.11 -2.50
N ASN A 107 -17.22 -0.02 -3.10
CA ASN A 107 -17.29 -0.17 -4.56
C ASN A 107 -18.44 0.65 -5.20
N ALA A 108 -19.51 0.96 -4.46
CA ALA A 108 -20.54 1.89 -4.92
C ALA A 108 -20.11 3.36 -4.80
N MET A 109 -19.21 3.68 -3.84
CA MET A 109 -18.67 5.02 -3.62
C MET A 109 -17.47 5.36 -4.53
N LEU A 110 -16.59 4.40 -4.76
CA LEU A 110 -15.30 4.57 -5.45
C LEU A 110 -15.24 3.87 -6.81
N GLY A 111 -16.07 2.86 -7.03
CA GLY A 111 -16.14 2.09 -8.28
C GLY A 111 -17.28 2.57 -9.18
N PRO A 112 -17.89 1.67 -9.99
CA PRO A 112 -17.72 0.22 -9.94
C PRO A 112 -16.36 -0.26 -10.49
N LYS A 113 -15.70 -1.16 -9.76
CA LYS A 113 -14.38 -1.73 -10.10
C LYS A 113 -14.34 -2.27 -11.54
N GLY A 114 -13.42 -1.72 -12.34
CA GLY A 114 -13.18 -2.13 -13.73
C GLY A 114 -14.20 -1.57 -14.75
N ARG A 115 -14.88 -0.47 -14.43
CA ARG A 115 -15.86 0.20 -15.33
C ARG A 115 -15.67 1.72 -15.32
N SER A 116 -16.19 2.38 -16.35
CA SER A 116 -16.30 3.84 -16.40
C SER A 116 -17.15 4.37 -15.23
N GLY A 117 -16.74 5.50 -14.65
CA GLY A 117 -17.37 6.13 -13.49
C GLY A 117 -16.73 5.81 -12.13
N ALA A 118 -15.79 4.86 -12.08
CA ALA A 118 -14.87 4.70 -10.95
C ALA A 118 -14.00 5.96 -10.73
N VAL A 119 -13.40 6.08 -9.55
CA VAL A 119 -12.37 7.09 -9.28
C VAL A 119 -11.10 6.76 -10.07
N ASP A 120 -10.38 7.81 -10.49
CA ASP A 120 -9.22 7.69 -11.37
C ASP A 120 -7.97 7.20 -10.62
N LEU A 121 -7.90 7.47 -9.32
CA LEU A 121 -6.82 7.02 -8.42
C LEU A 121 -7.35 6.80 -7.00
N VAL A 122 -7.02 5.64 -6.41
CA VAL A 122 -7.17 5.39 -4.96
C VAL A 122 -5.78 5.37 -4.33
N CYS A 123 -5.59 6.14 -3.26
CA CYS A 123 -4.45 6.02 -2.34
C CYS A 123 -4.96 5.43 -1.02
N ASP A 124 -4.65 4.16 -0.75
CA ASP A 124 -5.06 3.48 0.50
C ASP A 124 -3.90 3.46 1.50
N LEU A 125 -4.16 3.89 2.73
CA LEU A 125 -3.14 4.19 3.73
C LEU A 125 -3.02 3.07 4.76
N HIS A 126 -1.85 2.44 4.80
CA HIS A 126 -1.54 1.26 5.61
C HIS A 126 -0.39 1.50 6.60
N ASN A 127 -0.33 0.64 7.62
CA ASN A 127 0.82 0.56 8.51
C ASN A 127 1.25 -0.90 8.73
N THR A 128 2.55 -1.11 8.73
CA THR A 128 3.17 -2.40 9.02
C THR A 128 4.04 -2.33 10.27
N THR A 129 4.11 -3.46 10.96
CA THR A 129 5.04 -3.73 12.06
C THR A 129 6.47 -3.99 11.58
N ALA A 130 6.66 -4.32 10.29
CA ALA A 130 7.97 -4.53 9.66
C ALA A 130 8.75 -3.23 9.43
N ASN A 131 10.09 -3.31 9.30
CA ASN A 131 10.97 -2.13 9.19
C ASN A 131 11.10 -1.64 7.74
N MET A 132 9.98 -1.52 7.04
CA MET A 132 9.96 -1.20 5.60
C MET A 132 10.27 0.26 5.26
N GLY A 133 10.20 1.19 6.21
CA GLY A 133 10.13 2.62 5.90
C GLY A 133 8.83 2.97 5.17
N LEU A 134 8.79 4.11 4.49
CA LEU A 134 7.69 4.47 3.58
C LEU A 134 7.82 3.65 2.30
N CYS A 135 6.74 3.09 1.79
CA CYS A 135 6.69 2.27 0.57
C CYS A 135 5.43 2.56 -0.24
N LEU A 136 5.50 2.39 -1.56
CA LEU A 136 4.32 2.46 -2.44
C LEU A 136 4.06 1.09 -3.07
N ILE A 137 3.03 0.40 -2.61
CA ILE A 137 2.60 -0.87 -3.19
C ILE A 137 1.65 -0.54 -4.34
N ALA A 138 2.21 -0.57 -5.55
CA ALA A 138 1.52 -0.53 -6.82
C ALA A 138 0.81 -1.86 -7.08
N TYR A 139 -0.11 -1.86 -8.04
CA TYR A 139 -0.93 -3.02 -8.33
C TYR A 139 -1.03 -3.23 -9.87
N SER A 140 -0.03 -2.84 -10.68
CA SER A 140 0.09 -3.27 -12.09
C SER A 140 1.44 -2.90 -12.70
N ASP A 141 1.93 -3.66 -13.67
CA ASP A 141 3.03 -3.27 -14.57
C ASP A 141 2.67 -2.03 -15.42
N CYS A 142 1.37 -1.71 -15.49
CA CYS A 142 0.81 -0.54 -16.15
C CYS A 142 0.56 0.65 -15.20
N ASP A 143 0.81 0.54 -13.89
CA ASP A 143 0.59 1.63 -12.93
C ASP A 143 1.77 2.62 -12.92
N TRP A 144 1.99 3.27 -14.06
CA TRP A 144 3.01 4.32 -14.26
C TRP A 144 3.00 5.40 -13.17
N ILE A 145 1.82 5.70 -12.62
CA ILE A 145 1.55 6.62 -11.51
C ILE A 145 2.56 6.48 -10.36
N CYS A 146 2.86 5.26 -9.90
CA CYS A 146 3.79 5.05 -8.78
C CYS A 146 5.20 5.54 -9.09
N THR A 147 5.67 5.35 -10.33
CA THR A 147 7.02 5.74 -10.75
C THR A 147 7.21 7.26 -10.83
N PHE A 148 6.12 8.04 -10.91
CA PHE A 148 6.18 9.49 -10.96
C PHE A 148 5.85 10.18 -9.64
N ILE A 149 4.99 9.61 -8.79
CA ILE A 149 4.77 10.11 -7.41
C ILE A 149 6.11 10.20 -6.65
N LEU A 150 7.02 9.24 -6.86
CA LEU A 150 8.35 9.23 -6.25
C LEU A 150 9.32 10.28 -6.79
N LYS A 151 9.01 10.94 -7.90
CA LYS A 151 9.89 11.91 -8.59
C LYS A 151 9.58 13.37 -8.24
N SER A 152 8.66 13.62 -7.31
CA SER A 152 8.46 14.97 -6.76
C SER A 152 9.78 15.50 -6.16
N PRO A 153 10.15 16.78 -6.28
CA PRO A 153 11.55 17.25 -6.10
C PRO A 153 12.18 17.13 -4.69
N ILE A 154 11.49 16.51 -3.73
CA ILE A 154 11.84 16.51 -2.31
C ILE A 154 12.53 15.17 -1.95
N LYS A 155 13.79 15.10 -2.37
CA LYS A 155 14.68 13.92 -2.49
C LYS A 155 15.06 13.12 -1.22
N ASN A 156 14.32 13.21 -0.11
CA ASN A 156 14.89 12.83 1.20
C ASN A 156 14.54 11.45 1.77
N HIS A 157 13.44 10.79 1.41
CA HIS A 157 13.13 9.42 1.89
C HIS A 157 12.66 8.57 0.70
N ILE A 158 13.54 7.72 0.16
CA ILE A 158 13.27 6.85 -1.00
C ILE A 158 12.26 5.77 -0.60
N PRO A 159 11.06 5.70 -1.22
CA PRO A 159 10.11 4.64 -0.93
C PRO A 159 10.33 3.44 -1.86
N SER A 160 10.44 2.24 -1.29
CA SER A 160 10.46 1.02 -2.08
C SER A 160 9.09 0.77 -2.71
N ILE A 161 9.04 0.41 -3.99
CA ILE A 161 7.79 0.05 -4.69
C ILE A 161 7.63 -1.47 -4.77
N LEU A 162 6.41 -1.95 -4.53
CA LEU A 162 5.98 -3.35 -4.66
C LEU A 162 4.78 -3.47 -5.64
N TRP A 163 4.48 -4.66 -6.19
CA TRP A 163 3.46 -4.87 -7.24
C TRP A 163 2.40 -5.96 -6.95
N GLU A 164 1.11 -5.76 -7.33
CA GLU A 164 0.03 -6.79 -7.46
C GLU A 164 -1.08 -6.58 -8.58
N SER A 165 -2.34 -6.09 -8.33
CA SER A 165 -3.47 -5.94 -9.34
C SER A 165 -4.56 -4.78 -9.18
N MET A 166 -4.63 -3.81 -10.15
CA MET A 166 -5.45 -2.55 -10.34
C MET A 166 -4.93 -1.17 -9.84
N ALA A 167 -5.34 -0.07 -10.53
CA ALA A 167 -4.95 1.36 -10.36
C ALA A 167 -5.29 2.01 -9.00
N SER A 168 -4.77 1.39 -7.95
CA SER A 168 -4.83 1.81 -6.56
C SER A 168 -3.42 1.69 -6.00
N VAL A 169 -2.93 2.77 -5.42
CA VAL A 169 -1.61 2.82 -4.79
C VAL A 169 -1.81 2.66 -3.29
N THR A 170 -1.30 1.57 -2.73
CA THR A 170 -1.21 1.44 -1.27
C THR A 170 0.03 2.18 -0.78
N MET A 171 -0.15 3.13 0.13
CA MET A 171 0.94 3.79 0.83
C MET A 171 1.16 3.08 2.15
N GLU A 172 2.21 2.26 2.18
CA GLU A 172 2.60 1.44 3.33
C GLU A 172 3.68 2.17 4.13
N ILE A 173 3.62 2.14 5.46
CA ILE A 173 4.73 2.67 6.27
C ILE A 173 4.87 1.97 7.62
N GLY A 174 6.10 1.51 7.88
CA GLY A 174 6.54 0.90 9.13
C GLY A 174 7.98 1.27 9.51
N PRO A 175 8.45 0.86 10.69
CA PRO A 175 7.75 0.02 11.65
C PRO A 175 6.84 0.83 12.58
N GLN A 176 5.57 0.41 12.69
CA GLN A 176 4.61 0.91 13.65
C GLN A 176 3.79 -0.24 14.25
N PRO A 177 3.84 -0.45 15.58
CA PRO A 177 2.94 -1.38 16.26
C PRO A 177 1.47 -1.04 15.97
N HIS A 178 0.67 -2.03 15.63
CA HIS A 178 -0.77 -1.84 15.46
C HIS A 178 -1.41 -1.37 16.77
N GLY A 179 -2.37 -0.45 16.67
CA GLY A 179 -2.97 0.23 17.82
C GLY A 179 -2.09 1.33 18.44
N VAL A 180 -0.91 1.62 17.88
CA VAL A 180 -0.03 2.72 18.31
C VAL A 180 0.11 3.75 17.19
N ALA A 181 0.05 5.03 17.54
CA ALA A 181 0.33 6.14 16.61
C ALA A 181 1.70 6.76 16.96
N ARG A 182 2.65 6.69 16.01
CA ARG A 182 3.98 7.33 16.12
C ARG A 182 3.98 8.62 15.30
N SER A 183 4.37 9.74 15.92
CA SER A 183 4.35 11.07 15.30
C SER A 183 5.23 11.18 14.05
N THR A 184 6.37 10.49 14.02
CA THR A 184 7.27 10.42 12.85
C THR A 184 6.61 9.69 11.68
N VAL A 185 6.02 8.52 11.94
CA VAL A 185 5.31 7.70 10.94
C VAL A 185 4.09 8.45 10.40
N TYR A 186 3.31 9.08 11.26
CA TYR A 186 2.18 9.94 10.87
C TYR A 186 2.62 11.11 9.98
N THR A 187 3.70 11.80 10.36
CA THR A 187 4.22 12.95 9.59
C THR A 187 4.75 12.52 8.22
N ALA A 188 5.47 11.40 8.16
CA ALA A 188 5.97 10.84 6.90
C ALA A 188 4.83 10.40 5.96
N MET A 189 3.79 9.72 6.49
CA MET A 189 2.59 9.38 5.72
C MET A 189 1.87 10.64 5.21
N LYS A 190 1.73 11.68 6.07
CA LYS A 190 1.12 12.96 5.67
C LYS A 190 1.90 13.64 4.54
N ALA A 191 3.23 13.64 4.60
CA ALA A 191 4.09 14.16 3.53
C ALA A 191 3.93 13.35 2.24
N GLY A 192 3.94 12.01 2.32
CA GLY A 192 3.70 11.13 1.17
C GLY A 192 2.35 11.39 0.49
N VAL A 193 1.27 11.55 1.26
CA VAL A 193 -0.06 11.90 0.71
C VAL A 193 -0.05 13.28 0.05
N GLN A 194 0.61 14.27 0.65
CA GLN A 194 0.75 15.59 0.03
C GLN A 194 1.51 15.50 -1.30
N HIS A 195 2.65 14.81 -1.35
CA HIS A 195 3.42 14.64 -2.59
C HIS A 195 2.65 13.90 -3.69
N MET A 196 1.80 12.94 -3.34
CA MET A 196 0.89 12.28 -4.29
C MET A 196 -0.15 13.26 -4.85
N LEU A 197 -0.76 14.09 -3.99
CA LEU A 197 -1.73 15.10 -4.44
C LEU A 197 -1.08 16.21 -5.29
N ASP A 198 0.10 16.70 -4.88
CA ASP A 198 0.89 17.66 -5.64
C ASP A 198 1.24 17.08 -7.02
N TRP A 199 1.65 15.81 -7.07
CA TRP A 199 1.94 15.09 -8.31
C TRP A 199 0.70 14.99 -9.22
N VAL A 200 -0.49 14.71 -8.68
CA VAL A 200 -1.73 14.70 -9.48
C VAL A 200 -2.02 16.10 -10.05
N CYS A 201 -1.79 17.17 -9.30
CA CYS A 201 -1.95 18.54 -9.82
C CYS A 201 -0.97 18.83 -10.97
N PHE A 202 0.31 18.49 -10.82
CA PHE A 202 1.30 18.63 -11.91
C PHE A 202 0.92 17.81 -13.14
N PHE A 203 0.54 16.54 -12.95
CA PHE A 203 0.08 15.68 -14.04
C PHE A 203 -1.15 16.27 -14.77
N ASN A 204 -2.14 16.76 -14.03
CA ASN A 204 -3.34 17.35 -14.61
C ASN A 204 -3.08 18.65 -15.38
N SER A 205 -2.09 19.44 -14.94
CA SER A 205 -1.64 20.66 -15.65
C SER A 205 -0.92 20.41 -16.98
N GLY A 206 -0.67 19.15 -17.35
CA GLY A 206 0.12 18.79 -18.53
C GLY A 206 1.63 18.95 -18.32
N THR A 207 2.11 18.96 -17.07
CA THR A 207 3.55 18.98 -16.78
C THR A 207 4.20 17.73 -17.38
N LEU A 208 5.21 17.93 -18.24
CA LEU A 208 6.01 16.83 -18.78
C LEU A 208 6.97 16.30 -17.70
N PHE A 209 6.96 14.98 -17.49
CA PHE A 209 7.86 14.32 -16.55
C PHE A 209 8.98 13.60 -17.31
N GLU A 210 10.24 13.88 -16.95
CA GLU A 210 11.35 13.16 -17.56
C GLU A 210 11.44 11.71 -17.03
N GLY A 211 11.62 10.77 -17.97
CA GLY A 211 11.69 9.35 -17.68
C GLY A 211 13.03 8.92 -17.06
N GLU A 212 13.26 9.24 -15.78
CA GLU A 212 14.35 8.67 -14.98
C GLU A 212 14.08 7.21 -14.57
N SER A 213 15.15 6.44 -14.32
CA SER A 213 15.07 5.10 -13.74
C SER A 213 14.76 5.15 -12.24
N VAL A 214 13.95 4.21 -11.76
CA VAL A 214 13.65 4.00 -10.34
C VAL A 214 13.87 2.53 -9.98
N ASP A 215 14.28 2.28 -8.75
CA ASP A 215 14.42 0.92 -8.22
C ASP A 215 13.05 0.41 -7.76
N VAL A 216 12.67 -0.77 -8.26
CA VAL A 216 11.35 -1.37 -8.03
C VAL A 216 11.49 -2.87 -7.80
N PHE A 217 10.69 -3.42 -6.89
CA PHE A 217 10.90 -4.73 -6.28
C PHE A 217 9.72 -5.71 -6.55
N THR A 218 9.93 -6.78 -7.36
CA THR A 218 8.86 -7.75 -7.71
C THR A 218 8.67 -8.87 -6.70
N MET A 219 7.47 -8.99 -6.14
CA MET A 219 7.07 -10.14 -5.33
C MET A 219 7.11 -11.43 -6.17
N ILE A 220 7.94 -12.39 -5.76
CA ILE A 220 8.09 -13.69 -6.47
C ILE A 220 7.60 -14.91 -5.69
N LYS A 221 7.71 -14.89 -4.37
CA LYS A 221 7.20 -15.94 -3.48
C LYS A 221 7.05 -15.40 -2.05
N HIS A 222 6.37 -16.14 -1.20
CA HIS A 222 6.41 -15.96 0.25
C HIS A 222 7.06 -17.18 0.91
N ILE A 223 7.53 -17.00 2.13
CA ILE A 223 7.85 -18.09 3.06
C ILE A 223 6.78 -18.07 4.17
N ASP A 224 6.40 -19.22 4.71
CA ASP A 224 5.66 -19.33 5.99
C ASP A 224 6.66 -19.57 7.13
N TYR A 225 6.24 -19.30 8.36
CA TYR A 225 6.99 -19.68 9.55
C TYR A 225 7.21 -21.21 9.59
N PRO A 226 8.31 -21.70 10.21
CA PRO A 226 8.45 -23.11 10.51
C PRO A 226 7.35 -23.44 11.51
N ARG A 227 6.57 -24.47 11.17
CA ARG A 227 5.43 -24.90 11.97
C ARG A 227 5.55 -26.37 12.28
N ASP A 228 5.12 -26.70 13.49
CA ASP A 228 4.91 -28.07 13.91
C ASP A 228 3.90 -28.78 12.99
N SER A 229 4.16 -30.05 12.66
CA SER A 229 3.36 -30.79 11.68
C SER A 229 1.97 -31.15 12.19
N GLU A 230 1.81 -31.35 13.50
CA GLU A 230 0.56 -31.79 14.11
C GLU A 230 -0.28 -30.60 14.58
N THR A 231 0.32 -29.72 15.38
CA THR A 231 -0.37 -28.59 16.03
C THR A 231 -0.45 -27.34 15.14
N ARG A 232 0.33 -27.26 14.05
CA ARG A 232 0.46 -26.08 13.16
C ARG A 232 0.96 -24.79 13.84
N ASN A 233 1.35 -24.89 15.11
CA ASN A 233 1.98 -23.81 15.86
C ASN A 233 3.35 -23.48 15.27
N ILE A 234 3.74 -22.21 15.37
CA ILE A 234 5.08 -21.75 14.99
C ILE A 234 6.12 -22.37 15.93
N THR A 235 7.25 -22.83 15.40
CA THR A 235 8.36 -23.44 16.15
C THR A 235 9.63 -22.59 16.18
N ALA A 236 9.63 -21.44 15.48
CA ALA A 236 10.78 -20.56 15.36
C ALA A 236 10.38 -19.08 15.21
N ALA A 237 11.18 -18.18 15.79
CA ALA A 237 11.09 -16.75 15.56
C ALA A 237 12.02 -16.30 14.43
N VAL A 238 11.89 -15.06 13.98
CA VAL A 238 12.82 -14.40 13.05
C VAL A 238 14.22 -14.45 13.62
N HIS A 239 15.22 -14.80 12.81
CA HIS A 239 16.59 -14.74 13.28
C HIS A 239 17.01 -13.28 13.55
N PRO A 240 17.71 -12.95 14.66
CA PRO A 240 18.08 -11.56 14.98
C PRO A 240 18.89 -10.82 13.90
N HIS A 241 19.65 -11.55 13.08
CA HIS A 241 20.39 -10.96 11.94
C HIS A 241 19.51 -10.59 10.72
N LEU A 242 18.27 -11.07 10.67
CA LEU A 242 17.28 -10.79 9.61
C LEU A 242 16.16 -9.84 10.08
N GLN A 243 15.86 -9.84 11.38
CA GLN A 243 14.88 -8.92 11.97
C GLN A 243 15.21 -7.46 11.59
N ASP A 244 14.19 -6.70 11.22
CA ASP A 244 14.28 -5.29 10.81
C ASP A 244 15.15 -5.02 9.56
N ARG A 245 15.47 -6.04 8.75
CA ARG A 245 16.29 -5.90 7.53
C ARG A 245 15.49 -5.97 6.23
N ASP A 246 14.28 -5.39 6.22
CA ASP A 246 13.49 -5.24 5.00
C ASP A 246 14.33 -4.53 3.91
N PHE A 247 14.19 -4.98 2.66
CA PHE A 247 14.94 -4.50 1.49
C PHE A 247 16.49 -4.64 1.57
N CYS A 248 17.04 -5.36 2.54
CA CYS A 248 18.45 -5.79 2.52
C CYS A 248 18.63 -7.08 1.70
N PRO A 249 19.79 -7.32 1.07
CA PRO A 249 20.11 -8.63 0.50
C PRO A 249 20.11 -9.75 1.56
N LEU A 250 19.47 -10.87 1.24
CA LEU A 250 19.55 -12.16 1.94
C LEU A 250 20.19 -13.18 1.00
N HIS A 251 21.38 -13.66 1.34
CA HIS A 251 22.17 -14.59 0.55
C HIS A 251 21.91 -16.05 0.96
N PRO A 252 22.15 -17.03 0.05
CA PRO A 252 22.14 -18.45 0.40
C PRO A 252 22.98 -18.73 1.67
N GLU A 253 22.46 -19.60 2.54
CA GLU A 253 22.98 -19.92 3.88
C GLU A 253 22.93 -18.80 4.94
N ASP A 254 22.41 -17.60 4.65
CA ASP A 254 22.12 -16.60 5.67
C ASP A 254 21.06 -17.09 6.67
N PRO A 255 21.16 -16.71 7.95
CA PRO A 255 20.26 -17.19 8.99
C PRO A 255 18.89 -16.48 8.90
N LEU A 256 17.82 -17.27 8.83
CA LEU A 256 16.47 -16.82 8.48
C LEU A 256 15.51 -16.94 9.67
N PHE A 257 15.54 -18.07 10.38
CA PHE A 257 14.83 -18.26 11.65
C PHE A 257 15.77 -18.73 12.77
N GLN A 258 15.34 -18.54 14.01
CA GLN A 258 15.87 -19.24 15.18
C GLN A 258 14.72 -20.04 15.83
N THR A 259 14.88 -21.36 15.95
CA THR A 259 13.90 -22.21 16.64
C THR A 259 13.82 -21.84 18.11
N PHE A 260 12.72 -22.16 18.78
CA PHE A 260 12.62 -21.98 20.23
C PHE A 260 13.55 -22.91 21.04
N SER A 261 14.16 -23.92 20.40
CA SER A 261 15.27 -24.71 20.95
C SER A 261 16.66 -24.08 20.73
N GLY A 262 16.75 -22.96 20.00
CA GLY A 262 17.98 -22.21 19.74
C GLY A 262 18.69 -22.53 18.43
N GLU A 263 18.18 -23.48 17.62
CA GLU A 263 18.76 -23.85 16.32
C GLU A 263 18.55 -22.75 15.27
N THR A 264 19.58 -22.48 14.47
CA THR A 264 19.50 -21.51 13.36
C THR A 264 19.09 -22.18 12.07
N LEU A 265 17.90 -21.85 11.56
CA LEU A 265 17.44 -22.29 10.24
C LEU A 265 17.88 -21.27 9.18
N ARG A 266 18.56 -21.75 8.13
CA ARG A 266 19.20 -20.93 7.10
C ARG A 266 18.41 -20.87 5.80
N TYR A 267 18.58 -19.81 5.03
CA TYR A 267 17.99 -19.66 3.70
C TYR A 267 18.60 -20.68 2.73
N LYS A 268 17.75 -21.56 2.16
CA LYS A 268 18.16 -22.64 1.23
C LYS A 268 17.82 -22.37 -0.24
N GLY A 269 17.61 -21.11 -0.62
CA GLY A 269 17.49 -20.76 -2.04
C GLY A 269 18.84 -20.61 -2.72
N ASN A 270 18.84 -20.63 -4.05
CA ASN A 270 20.07 -20.66 -4.87
C ASN A 270 20.61 -19.26 -5.21
N GLU A 271 19.82 -18.21 -5.01
CA GLU A 271 20.12 -16.83 -5.41
C GLU A 271 19.76 -15.85 -4.27
N PRO A 272 20.46 -14.69 -4.18
CA PRO A 272 20.13 -13.66 -3.20
C PRO A 272 18.75 -13.03 -3.47
N LEU A 273 17.99 -12.78 -2.41
CA LEU A 273 16.67 -12.15 -2.46
C LEU A 273 16.63 -10.91 -1.57
N TYR A 274 15.62 -10.06 -1.77
CA TYR A 274 15.31 -8.97 -0.84
C TYR A 274 14.01 -9.33 -0.12
N PRO A 275 14.02 -9.56 1.21
CA PRO A 275 12.81 -9.83 1.99
C PRO A 275 12.13 -8.51 2.39
N PHE A 276 10.81 -8.55 2.54
CA PHE A 276 10.00 -7.41 3.01
C PHE A 276 8.70 -7.88 3.67
N PHE A 277 8.08 -7.02 4.49
CA PHE A 277 7.11 -7.41 5.53
C PHE A 277 7.75 -8.42 6.52
N ILE A 278 9.02 -8.23 6.88
CA ILE A 278 9.69 -9.10 7.85
C ILE A 278 8.99 -8.95 9.20
N ASN A 279 8.45 -10.08 9.70
CA ASN A 279 7.74 -10.13 10.97
C ASN A 279 6.44 -9.31 11.02
N GLU A 280 5.71 -9.20 9.90
CA GLU A 280 4.40 -8.53 9.93
C GLU A 280 3.38 -9.31 10.78
N CYS A 281 2.93 -8.70 11.88
CA CYS A 281 2.05 -9.33 12.86
C CYS A 281 0.72 -9.85 12.27
N ALA A 282 0.14 -9.17 11.28
CA ALA A 282 -1.09 -9.56 10.61
C ALA A 282 -0.92 -10.70 9.59
N TYR A 283 0.30 -11.20 9.39
CA TYR A 283 0.58 -12.30 8.45
C TYR A 283 0.75 -13.66 9.15
N TYR A 284 0.94 -13.67 10.48
CA TYR A 284 0.98 -14.86 11.32
C TYR A 284 -0.24 -15.80 11.13
N GLU A 285 -1.44 -15.23 11.06
CA GLU A 285 -2.71 -15.93 10.83
C GLU A 285 -2.88 -16.44 9.38
N LYS A 286 -2.13 -15.87 8.44
CA LYS A 286 -2.27 -16.09 6.99
C LYS A 286 -1.34 -17.17 6.44
N GLY A 287 -0.49 -17.76 7.27
CA GLY A 287 0.57 -18.65 6.81
C GLY A 287 1.64 -17.90 6.00
N ILE A 288 1.85 -16.62 6.27
CA ILE A 288 2.84 -15.78 5.59
C ILE A 288 3.79 -15.27 6.67
N PHE A 289 5.09 -15.47 6.48
CA PHE A 289 6.12 -14.89 7.33
C PHE A 289 6.57 -13.54 6.79
N PHE A 290 7.14 -13.57 5.58
CA PHE A 290 7.48 -12.41 4.79
C PHE A 290 7.27 -12.74 3.32
N LYS A 291 7.24 -11.70 2.48
CA LYS A 291 7.29 -11.86 1.03
C LYS A 291 8.73 -11.61 0.55
N PHE A 292 9.11 -12.26 -0.56
CA PHE A 292 10.42 -12.14 -1.18
C PHE A 292 10.35 -11.40 -2.50
N ILE A 293 11.46 -10.73 -2.84
CA ILE A 293 11.67 -10.04 -4.10
C ILE A 293 12.77 -10.68 -4.94
N ILE A 294 12.54 -10.76 -6.26
CA ILE A 294 13.57 -10.76 -7.30
C ILE A 294 13.33 -9.53 -8.19
N HIS A 295 14.42 -9.04 -8.78
CA HIS A 295 14.48 -7.97 -9.78
C HIS A 295 14.37 -6.55 -9.23
N LEU A 296 15.38 -5.76 -9.59
CA LEU A 296 15.50 -4.31 -9.46
C LEU A 296 15.34 -3.73 -10.87
N TYR A 297 14.15 -3.28 -11.26
CA TYR A 297 13.85 -2.96 -12.67
C TYR A 297 14.25 -1.51 -13.05
N ILE A 298 15.55 -1.29 -13.28
CA ILE A 298 16.09 -0.03 -13.83
C ILE A 298 15.73 0.11 -15.31
N CYS A 299 14.46 0.41 -15.63
CA CYS A 299 13.98 1.22 -16.78
C CYS A 299 12.48 1.02 -17.04
N LYS A 300 11.73 2.13 -17.00
CA LYS A 300 10.86 2.53 -18.12
C LYS A 300 11.09 4.01 -18.38
N HIS A 301 11.63 4.37 -19.54
CA HIS A 301 11.42 5.71 -20.07
C HIS A 301 9.92 5.83 -20.37
N ILE A 302 9.20 6.54 -19.51
CA ILE A 302 7.84 6.98 -19.76
C ILE A 302 7.94 8.48 -20.06
N SER A 303 7.48 8.86 -21.24
CA SER A 303 7.51 10.22 -21.82
C SER A 303 6.15 10.60 -22.37
#